data_AF-A0A158NXT1-F1
#
_entry.id   AF-A0A158NXT1-F1
#
_cell.length_a   1.000
_cell.length_b   1.000
_cell.length_c   1.000
_cell.angle_alpha   90.00
_cell.angle_beta   90.00
_cell.angle_gamma   90.00
#
_symmetry.space_group_name_H-M   'P 1'
#
loop_
_entity.id
_entity.type
_entity.pdbx_description
1 polymer ?
#
loop_
_entity_poly.entity_id
_entity_poly.type
_entity_poly.pdbx_seq_one_letter_code
_entity_poly.pdbx_strand_id
1 'polypeptide(L)'
;MSLQWTLIAGFLYIEVAIVLLLVLPVASPTRWQKFFKSRFLQSLNNQASIYFVVLLGVLVLFLLDAIREMRKYSTSLDHTDHHQLNVEMQENMRLFRAQRNFYISGFALFLSLVIRRLVILISTQASLLAQNEAAMRQAQSATTTARSLLSQRTIGESAQNDSNEAHDKAVSELKTQIKELQAKNQELESNLTKERKDKEAIKSQAESLTKEYDRLTKEYTKLTQSSGDKKTD
;
A
#
# COMPACT_ATOMS: atom_id res chain seq x y z
N MET A 1 32.03 56.55 0.69
CA MET A 1 30.63 56.27 0.32
C MET A 1 29.75 56.59 1.51
N SER A 2 28.53 57.07 1.32
CA SER A 2 27.58 57.26 2.43
C SER A 2 27.28 55.91 3.10
N LEU A 3 27.03 55.90 4.41
CA LEU A 3 26.72 54.71 5.19
C LEU A 3 25.55 53.89 4.61
N GLN A 4 24.58 54.56 3.98
CA GLN A 4 23.45 53.88 3.32
C GLN A 4 23.91 52.96 2.17
N TRP A 5 24.85 53.42 1.33
CA TRP A 5 25.31 52.67 0.16
C TRP A 5 26.24 51.53 0.55
N THR A 6 26.97 51.65 1.67
CA THR A 6 27.74 50.54 2.24
C THR A 6 26.85 49.45 2.81
N LEU A 7 25.70 49.80 3.41
CA LEU A 7 24.73 48.82 3.90
C LEU A 7 24.09 48.03 2.74
N ILE A 8 23.66 48.72 1.68
CA ILE A 8 23.07 48.06 0.50
C ILE A 8 24.11 47.17 -0.20
N ALA A 9 25.36 47.62 -0.31
CA ALA A 9 26.44 46.79 -0.85
C ALA A 9 26.70 45.55 0.01
N GLY A 10 26.70 45.70 1.35
CA GLY A 10 26.82 44.56 2.26
C GLY A 10 25.67 43.56 2.10
N PHE A 11 24.44 44.06 1.97
CA PHE A 11 23.27 43.24 1.67
C PHE A 11 23.43 42.48 0.35
N LEU A 12 23.86 43.16 -0.72
CA LEU A 12 24.12 42.53 -2.02
C LEU A 12 25.16 41.39 -1.90
N TYR A 13 26.26 41.59 -1.17
CA TYR A 13 27.28 40.54 -0.99
C TYR A 13 26.73 39.32 -0.26
N ILE A 14 25.88 39.54 0.75
CA ILE A 14 25.17 38.45 1.44
C ILE A 14 24.25 37.72 0.47
N GLU A 15 23.50 38.44 -0.37
CA GLU A 15 22.62 37.82 -1.37
C GLU A 15 23.40 36.97 -2.38
N VAL A 16 24.52 37.49 -2.90
CA VAL A 16 25.41 36.74 -3.81
C VAL A 16 25.91 35.47 -3.12
N ALA A 17 26.35 35.54 -1.86
CA ALA A 17 26.80 34.38 -1.11
C ALA A 17 25.66 33.34 -0.93
N ILE A 18 24.45 33.79 -0.61
CA ILE A 18 23.27 32.93 -0.47
C ILE A 18 22.92 32.26 -1.80
N VAL A 19 22.87 33.01 -2.91
CA VAL A 19 22.55 32.45 -4.23
C VAL A 19 23.60 31.43 -4.65
N LEU A 20 24.88 31.74 -4.49
CA LEU A 20 25.97 30.83 -4.83
C LEU A 20 25.86 29.54 -4.01
N LEU A 21 25.56 29.66 -2.72
CA LEU A 21 25.37 28.53 -1.82
C LEU A 21 24.11 27.70 -2.12
N LEU A 22 23.02 28.32 -2.60
CA LEU A 22 21.78 27.63 -3.00
C LEU A 22 21.88 26.99 -4.40
N VAL A 23 22.65 27.58 -5.32
CA VAL A 23 22.82 27.07 -6.69
C VAL A 23 23.82 25.92 -6.75
N LEU A 24 24.88 25.97 -5.94
CA LEU A 24 25.85 24.89 -5.92
C LEU A 24 25.22 23.59 -5.35
N PRO A 25 25.53 22.42 -5.93
CA PRO A 25 25.02 21.12 -5.47
C PRO A 25 25.67 20.64 -4.16
N VAL A 26 25.99 21.54 -3.23
CA VAL A 26 26.67 21.21 -1.97
C VAL A 26 25.72 20.52 -0.97
N ALA A 27 24.41 20.80 -1.05
CA ALA A 27 23.42 20.24 -0.14
C ALA A 27 22.17 19.74 -0.88
N SER A 28 21.73 18.52 -0.53
CA SER A 28 20.52 17.93 -1.10
C SER A 28 19.27 18.73 -0.71
N PRO A 29 18.22 18.78 -1.56
CA PRO A 29 16.97 19.47 -1.26
C PRO A 29 16.35 19.03 0.08
N THR A 30 16.55 17.76 0.46
CA THR A 30 16.09 17.21 1.74
C THR A 30 16.82 17.78 2.96
N ARG A 31 18.12 18.11 2.86
CA ARG A 31 18.87 18.77 3.94
C ARG A 31 18.44 20.22 4.09
N TRP A 32 18.28 20.91 2.96
CA TRP A 32 17.71 22.26 2.92
C TRP A 32 16.33 22.34 3.54
N GLN A 33 15.45 21.39 3.21
CA GLN A 33 14.12 21.33 3.79
C GLN A 33 14.13 21.13 5.30
N LYS A 34 15.02 20.28 5.83
CA LYS A 34 15.18 20.11 7.29
C LYS A 34 15.67 21.40 7.96
N PHE A 35 16.59 22.11 7.32
CA PHE A 35 17.05 23.42 7.78
C PHE A 35 15.88 24.43 7.77
N PHE A 36 15.22 24.64 6.63
CA PHE A 36 14.10 25.57 6.47
C PHE A 36 12.88 25.25 7.34
N LYS A 37 12.63 23.97 7.66
CA LYS A 37 11.56 23.53 8.58
C LYS A 37 11.96 23.54 10.06
N SER A 38 13.17 23.96 10.41
CA SER A 38 13.54 24.15 11.81
C SER A 38 12.59 25.16 12.47
N ARG A 39 12.24 24.95 13.75
CA ARG A 39 11.31 25.81 14.51
C ARG A 39 11.64 27.30 14.42
N PHE A 40 12.94 27.62 14.34
CA PHE A 40 13.44 28.97 14.16
C PHE A 40 13.02 29.59 12.81
N LEU A 41 13.24 28.86 11.71
CA LEU A 41 12.91 29.33 10.36
C LEU A 41 11.42 29.26 10.04
N GLN A 42 10.67 28.37 10.69
CA GLN A 42 9.21 28.32 10.55
C GLN A 42 8.51 29.55 11.15
N SER A 43 8.99 30.04 12.30
CA SER A 43 8.54 31.32 12.86
C SER A 43 8.94 32.49 11.96
N LEU A 44 10.14 32.42 11.37
CA LEU A 44 10.61 33.43 10.42
C LEU A 44 9.72 33.46 9.16
N ASN A 45 9.35 32.30 8.62
CA ASN A 45 8.60 32.17 7.38
C ASN A 45 7.20 32.82 7.44
N ASN A 46 6.51 32.73 8.58
CA ASN A 46 5.17 33.31 8.74
C ASN A 46 5.16 34.84 8.58
N GLN A 47 6.27 35.49 8.94
CA GLN A 47 6.45 36.94 8.88
C GLN A 47 7.40 37.38 7.77
N ALA A 48 8.18 36.45 7.19
CA ALA A 48 9.14 36.69 6.13
C ALA A 48 8.49 37.29 4.89
N SER A 49 7.24 36.92 4.57
CA SER A 49 6.53 37.51 3.44
C SER A 49 6.33 39.02 3.60
N ILE A 50 5.99 39.47 4.81
CA ILE A 50 5.80 40.90 5.11
C ILE A 50 7.15 41.61 5.09
N TYR A 51 8.16 41.07 5.78
CA TYR A 51 9.51 41.64 5.78
C TYR A 51 10.10 41.71 4.37
N PHE A 52 9.85 40.70 3.53
CA PHE A 52 10.30 40.68 2.14
C PHE A 52 9.64 41.78 1.31
N VAL A 53 8.33 42.00 1.45
CA VAL A 53 7.63 43.07 0.72
C VAL A 53 8.12 44.45 1.15
N VAL A 54 8.31 44.66 2.46
CA VAL A 54 8.87 45.91 2.98
C VAL A 54 10.29 46.13 2.47
N LEU A 55 11.15 45.11 2.55
CA LEU A 55 12.52 45.16 2.05
C LEU A 55 12.55 45.44 0.55
N LEU A 56 11.71 44.77 -0.25
CA LEU A 56 11.56 45.03 -1.68
C LEU A 56 11.17 46.49 -1.95
N GLY A 57 10.21 47.03 -1.19
CA GLY A 57 9.81 48.43 -1.28
C GLY A 57 10.97 49.39 -1.01
N VAL A 58 11.77 49.12 0.03
CA VAL A 58 12.97 49.91 0.35
C VAL A 58 14.00 49.85 -0.78
N LEU A 59 14.27 48.67 -1.35
CA LEU A 59 15.19 48.54 -2.48
C LEU A 59 14.69 49.27 -3.73
N VAL A 60 13.38 49.24 -4.01
CA VAL A 60 12.78 50.02 -5.10
C VAL A 60 12.96 51.51 -4.88
N LEU A 61 12.77 52.02 -3.66
CA LEU A 61 13.00 53.43 -3.34
C LEU A 61 14.46 53.84 -3.56
N PHE A 62 15.42 53.01 -3.14
CA PHE A 62 16.84 53.27 -3.41
C PHE A 62 17.19 53.21 -4.89
N LEU A 63 16.57 52.30 -5.64
CA LEU A 63 16.74 52.24 -7.09
C LEU A 63 16.21 53.50 -7.77
N LEU A 64 15.03 53.98 -7.36
CA LEU A 64 14.45 55.23 -7.87
C LEU A 64 15.31 56.45 -7.49
N ASP A 65 15.86 56.48 -6.28
CA ASP A 65 16.79 57.54 -5.85
C ASP A 65 18.07 57.52 -6.69
N ALA A 66 18.66 56.34 -6.94
CA ALA A 66 19.83 56.19 -7.81
C ALA A 66 19.54 56.61 -9.26
N ILE A 67 18.36 56.26 -9.81
CA ILE A 67 17.93 56.70 -11.15
C ILE A 67 17.79 58.22 -11.20
N ARG A 68 17.14 58.81 -10.19
CA ARG A 68 16.96 60.26 -10.08
C ARG A 68 18.31 60.97 -10.01
N GLU A 69 19.23 60.47 -9.19
CA GLU A 69 20.56 61.02 -9.00
C GLU A 69 21.40 60.90 -10.28
N MET A 70 21.33 59.76 -10.98
CA MET A 70 22.00 59.56 -12.27
C MET A 70 21.46 60.51 -13.35
N ARG A 71 20.13 60.65 -13.48
CA ARG A 71 19.53 61.59 -14.44
C ARG A 71 19.90 63.04 -14.13
N LYS A 72 19.84 63.44 -12.84
CA LYS A 72 20.21 64.79 -12.41
C LYS A 72 21.63 65.14 -12.85
N TYR A 73 22.62 64.30 -12.53
CA TYR A 73 24.01 64.59 -12.86
C TYR A 73 24.32 64.40 -14.36
N SER A 74 23.57 63.56 -15.07
CA SER A 74 23.71 63.41 -16.53
C SER A 74 23.22 64.64 -17.30
N THR A 75 22.09 65.25 -16.88
CA THR A 75 21.56 66.47 -17.52
C THR A 75 22.38 67.71 -17.14
N SER A 76 22.98 67.73 -15.95
CA SER A 76 23.87 68.83 -15.52
C SER A 76 25.13 68.92 -16.40
N LEU A 77 25.61 67.77 -16.88
CA LEU A 77 26.81 67.68 -17.71
C LEU A 77 26.62 68.26 -19.13
N ASP A 78 25.40 68.29 -19.64
CA ASP A 78 25.07 68.62 -21.04
C ASP A 78 24.77 70.12 -21.28
N HIS A 79 24.64 70.91 -20.20
CA HIS A 79 24.26 72.33 -20.26
C HIS A 79 25.39 73.29 -19.88
N THR A 80 26.61 72.80 -19.72
CA THR A 80 27.71 73.57 -19.11
C THR A 80 28.79 73.87 -20.15
N ASP A 81 28.48 74.71 -21.13
CA ASP A 81 29.42 75.10 -22.20
C ASP A 81 30.59 76.00 -21.74
N HIS A 82 30.63 76.46 -20.47
CA HIS A 82 31.65 77.42 -20.00
C HIS A 82 32.01 77.33 -18.50
N HIS A 83 32.29 76.16 -17.91
CA HIS A 83 32.83 76.09 -16.53
C HIS A 83 34.23 75.50 -16.42
N GLN A 84 34.93 75.91 -15.37
CA GLN A 84 36.27 75.47 -15.00
C GLN A 84 36.34 73.93 -14.97
N LEU A 85 37.32 73.35 -15.65
CA LEU A 85 37.64 71.91 -15.72
C LEU A 85 37.49 71.15 -14.38
N ASN A 86 37.76 71.82 -13.25
CA ASN A 86 37.62 71.26 -11.91
C ASN A 86 36.17 70.93 -11.51
N VAL A 87 35.19 71.70 -11.99
CA VAL A 87 33.76 71.49 -11.71
C VAL A 87 33.22 70.31 -12.51
N GLU A 88 33.54 70.25 -13.81
CA GLU A 88 33.19 69.13 -14.69
C GLU A 88 33.76 67.81 -14.17
N MET A 89 35.02 67.80 -13.71
CA MET A 89 35.63 66.62 -13.09
C MET A 89 34.88 66.17 -11.83
N GLN A 90 34.40 67.12 -11.01
CA GLN A 90 33.63 66.80 -9.81
C GLN A 90 32.24 66.23 -10.13
N GLU A 91 31.58 66.74 -11.18
CA GLU A 91 30.28 66.25 -11.64
C GLU A 91 30.38 64.86 -12.26
N ASN A 92 31.40 64.63 -13.11
CA ASN A 92 31.71 63.31 -13.65
C ASN A 92 31.91 62.27 -12.53
N MET A 93 32.64 62.63 -11.47
CA MET A 93 32.85 61.73 -10.34
C MET A 93 31.56 61.43 -9.56
N ARG A 94 30.59 62.36 -9.52
CA ARG A 94 29.25 62.13 -8.93
C ARG A 94 28.39 61.25 -9.83
N LEU A 95 28.48 61.42 -11.15
CA LEU A 95 27.78 60.57 -12.12
C LEU A 95 28.23 59.10 -12.02
N PHE A 96 29.54 58.83 -12.01
CA PHE A 96 30.06 57.47 -11.84
C PHE A 96 29.64 56.84 -10.51
N ARG A 97 29.55 57.65 -9.44
CA ARG A 97 29.02 57.20 -8.15
C ARG A 97 27.56 56.79 -8.23
N ALA A 98 26.73 57.61 -8.89
CA ALA A 98 25.31 57.32 -9.09
C ALA A 98 25.10 56.07 -9.95
N GLN A 99 25.88 55.89 -11.03
CA GLN A 99 25.85 54.68 -11.86
C GLN A 99 26.18 53.42 -11.06
N ARG A 100 27.26 53.43 -10.26
CA ARG A 100 27.60 52.31 -9.38
C ARG A 100 26.47 52.00 -8.40
N ASN A 101 25.91 53.02 -7.76
CA ASN A 101 24.82 52.86 -6.80
C ASN A 101 23.56 52.27 -7.44
N PHE A 102 23.24 52.71 -8.66
CA PHE A 102 22.17 52.12 -9.48
C PHE A 102 22.39 50.62 -9.69
N TYR A 103 23.57 50.21 -10.15
CA TYR A 103 23.87 48.79 -10.34
C TYR A 103 23.75 47.99 -9.03
N ILE A 104 24.30 48.51 -7.93
CA ILE A 104 24.22 47.84 -6.62
C ILE A 104 22.77 47.62 -6.19
N SER A 105 21.93 48.67 -6.24
CA SER A 105 20.51 48.57 -5.88
C SER A 105 19.71 47.67 -6.83
N GLY A 106 20.01 47.73 -8.13
CA GLY A 106 19.33 46.94 -9.15
C GLY A 106 19.65 45.45 -9.04
N PHE A 107 20.93 45.11 -8.86
CA PHE A 107 21.34 43.73 -8.63
C PHE A 107 20.80 43.19 -7.30
N ALA A 108 20.77 43.99 -6.24
CA ALA A 108 20.23 43.55 -4.96
C ALA A 108 18.73 43.26 -5.07
N LEU A 109 17.97 44.12 -5.76
CA LEU A 109 16.55 43.90 -6.00
C LEU A 109 16.32 42.62 -6.80
N PHE A 110 17.09 42.43 -7.87
CA PHE A 110 17.01 41.25 -8.72
C PHE A 110 17.33 39.96 -7.93
N LEU A 111 18.46 39.93 -7.21
CA LEU A 111 18.88 38.77 -6.44
C LEU A 111 17.90 38.45 -5.31
N SER A 112 17.30 39.45 -4.68
CA SER A 112 16.25 39.25 -3.68
C SER A 112 15.06 38.44 -4.23
N LEU A 113 14.62 38.76 -5.45
CA LEU A 113 13.56 38.01 -6.14
C LEU A 113 14.02 36.59 -6.51
N VAL A 114 15.26 36.43 -6.99
CA VAL A 114 15.86 35.14 -7.31
C VAL A 114 15.93 34.25 -6.07
N ILE A 115 16.42 34.76 -4.94
CA ILE A 115 16.52 34.02 -3.67
C ILE A 115 15.13 33.55 -3.25
N ARG A 116 14.12 34.44 -3.25
CA ARG A 116 12.75 34.06 -2.91
C ARG A 116 12.25 32.93 -3.81
N ARG A 117 12.49 33.02 -5.11
CA ARG A 117 12.10 31.98 -6.08
C ARG A 117 12.81 30.66 -5.80
N LEU A 118 14.13 30.68 -5.56
CA LEU A 118 14.94 29.49 -5.26
C LEU A 118 14.47 28.81 -3.98
N VAL A 119 14.24 29.55 -2.90
CA VAL A 119 13.78 28.99 -1.62
C VAL A 119 12.43 28.29 -1.79
N ILE A 120 11.49 28.88 -2.52
CA ILE A 120 10.18 28.25 -2.80
C ILE A 120 10.37 26.97 -3.62
N LEU A 121 11.16 27.00 -4.70
CA LEU A 121 11.39 25.85 -5.56
C LEU A 121 12.08 24.69 -4.83
N ILE A 122 13.09 24.98 -3.99
CA ILE A 122 13.77 23.95 -3.19
C ILE A 122 12.79 23.33 -2.19
N SER A 123 11.95 24.16 -1.55
CA SER A 123 10.97 23.71 -0.57
C SER A 123 9.89 22.82 -1.19
N THR A 124 9.39 23.20 -2.38
CA THR A 124 8.41 22.38 -3.13
C THR A 124 9.03 21.09 -3.64
N GLN A 125 10.24 21.15 -4.20
CA GLN A 125 10.97 19.96 -4.65
C GLN A 125 11.20 18.97 -3.51
N ALA A 126 11.62 19.43 -2.33
CA ALA A 126 11.82 18.55 -1.19
C ALA A 126 10.51 17.93 -0.68
N SER A 127 9.40 18.68 -0.70
CA SER A 127 8.07 18.15 -0.39
C SER A 127 7.64 17.07 -1.40
N LEU A 128 7.85 17.33 -2.69
CA LEU A 128 7.54 16.39 -3.76
C LEU A 128 8.39 15.11 -3.67
N LEU A 129 9.68 15.22 -3.37
CA LEU A 129 10.55 14.06 -3.14
C LEU A 129 10.06 13.22 -1.96
N ALA A 130 9.70 13.85 -0.84
CA ALA A 130 9.17 13.13 0.32
C ALA A 130 7.83 12.44 0.02
N GLN A 131 6.94 13.10 -0.73
CA GLN A 131 5.65 12.53 -1.16
C GLN A 131 5.85 11.36 -2.14
N ASN A 132 6.77 11.49 -3.09
CA ASN A 132 7.11 10.42 -4.03
C ASN A 132 7.69 9.20 -3.30
N GLU A 133 8.61 9.42 -2.36
CA GLU A 133 9.20 8.35 -1.55
C GLU A 133 8.13 7.64 -0.70
N ALA A 134 7.19 8.38 -0.10
CA ALA A 134 6.07 7.81 0.63
C ALA A 134 5.12 7.02 -0.28
N ALA A 135 4.76 7.55 -1.46
CA ALA A 135 3.92 6.88 -2.43
C ALA A 135 4.56 5.59 -2.96
N MET A 136 5.86 5.61 -3.25
CA MET A 136 6.63 4.44 -3.66
C MET A 136 6.65 3.36 -2.56
N ARG A 137 6.85 3.75 -1.29
CA ARG A 137 6.77 2.81 -0.17
C ARG A 137 5.37 2.22 0.00
N GLN A 138 4.31 3.01 -0.19
CA GLN A 138 2.94 2.52 -0.14
C GLN A 138 2.66 1.53 -1.27
N ALA A 139 3.07 1.83 -2.50
CA ALA A 139 2.92 0.93 -3.64
C ALA A 139 3.68 -0.39 -3.44
N GLN A 140 4.92 -0.33 -2.93
CA GLN A 140 5.70 -1.52 -2.58
C GLN A 140 5.03 -2.34 -1.47
N SER A 141 4.55 -1.68 -0.41
CA SER A 141 3.86 -2.36 0.69
C SER A 141 2.58 -3.05 0.21
N ALA A 142 1.77 -2.37 -0.60
CA ALA A 142 0.56 -2.95 -1.19
C ALA A 142 0.87 -4.12 -2.15
N THR A 143 1.98 -4.04 -2.89
CA THR A 143 2.42 -5.14 -3.76
C THR A 143 2.88 -6.34 -2.94
N THR A 144 3.62 -6.11 -1.85
CA THR A 144 4.06 -7.18 -0.95
C THR A 144 2.87 -7.83 -0.25
N THR A 145 1.89 -7.07 0.22
CA THR A 145 0.67 -7.63 0.84
C THR A 145 -0.18 -8.38 -0.19
N ALA A 146 -0.32 -7.86 -1.42
CA ALA A 146 -0.99 -8.58 -2.49
C ALA A 146 -0.29 -9.90 -2.81
N ARG A 147 1.05 -9.91 -2.91
CA ARG A 147 1.83 -11.15 -3.11
C ARG A 147 1.67 -12.13 -1.96
N SER A 148 1.70 -11.69 -0.71
CA SER A 148 1.51 -12.57 0.44
C SER A 148 0.10 -13.18 0.45
N LEU A 149 -0.93 -12.38 0.16
CA LEU A 149 -2.31 -12.87 0.06
C LEU A 149 -2.49 -13.88 -1.08
N LEU A 150 -1.90 -13.62 -2.25
CA LEU A 150 -1.91 -14.57 -3.37
C LEU A 150 -1.22 -15.87 -3.00
N SER A 151 -0.04 -15.82 -2.37
CA SER A 151 0.67 -17.02 -1.94
C SER A 151 -0.10 -17.82 -0.89
N GLN A 152 -0.72 -17.13 0.07
CA GLN A 152 -1.56 -17.77 1.09
C GLN A 152 -2.79 -18.41 0.47
N ARG A 153 -3.42 -17.76 -0.51
CA ARG A 153 -4.54 -18.31 -1.27
C ARG A 153 -4.13 -19.58 -2.01
N THR A 154 -3.00 -19.58 -2.72
CA THR A 154 -2.51 -20.77 -3.44
C THR A 154 -2.19 -21.93 -2.49
N ILE A 155 -1.63 -21.65 -1.32
CA ILE A 155 -1.37 -22.67 -0.29
C ILE A 155 -2.69 -23.23 0.26
N GLY A 156 -3.67 -22.36 0.56
CA GLY A 156 -5.00 -22.77 1.01
C GLY A 156 -5.77 -23.58 -0.02
N GLU A 157 -5.75 -23.15 -1.29
CA GLU A 157 -6.37 -23.87 -2.41
C GLU A 157 -5.72 -25.24 -2.61
N SER A 158 -4.39 -25.35 -2.52
CA SER A 158 -3.69 -26.65 -2.62
C SER A 158 -4.04 -27.59 -1.46
N ALA A 159 -3.97 -27.09 -0.21
CA ALA A 159 -4.32 -27.88 0.97
C ALA A 159 -5.78 -28.36 0.97
N GLN A 160 -6.69 -27.53 0.46
CA GLN A 160 -8.10 -27.89 0.36
C GLN A 160 -8.35 -28.90 -0.76
N ASN A 161 -7.63 -28.80 -1.87
CA ASN A 161 -7.73 -29.77 -2.96
C ASN A 161 -7.23 -31.16 -2.51
N ASP A 162 -6.09 -31.21 -1.80
CA ASP A 162 -5.56 -32.45 -1.23
C ASP A 162 -6.55 -33.10 -0.25
N SER A 163 -7.23 -32.29 0.57
CA SER A 163 -8.25 -32.78 1.51
C SER A 163 -9.50 -33.32 0.81
N ASN A 164 -9.95 -32.65 -0.25
CA ASN A 164 -11.12 -33.10 -1.02
C ASN A 164 -10.81 -34.40 -1.76
N GLU A 165 -9.60 -34.54 -2.34
CA GLU A 165 -9.22 -35.76 -3.04
C GLU A 165 -9.10 -36.96 -2.09
N ALA A 166 -8.60 -36.76 -0.87
CA ALA A 166 -8.58 -37.78 0.17
C ALA A 166 -9.99 -38.17 0.64
N HIS A 167 -10.89 -37.20 0.80
CA HIS A 167 -12.29 -37.45 1.14
C HIS A 167 -13.03 -38.21 0.03
N ASP A 168 -12.85 -37.85 -1.23
CA ASP A 168 -13.48 -38.54 -2.36
C ASP A 168 -13.03 -40.00 -2.46
N LYS A 169 -11.74 -40.28 -2.23
CA LYS A 169 -11.22 -41.66 -2.17
C LYS A 169 -11.90 -42.44 -1.03
N ALA A 170 -11.96 -41.89 0.18
CA ALA A 170 -12.61 -42.54 1.31
C ALA A 170 -14.12 -42.77 1.09
N VAL A 171 -14.84 -41.81 0.50
CA VAL A 171 -16.26 -41.96 0.17
C VAL A 171 -16.45 -43.04 -0.90
N SER A 172 -15.56 -43.12 -1.89
CA SER A 172 -15.61 -44.15 -2.92
C SER A 172 -15.42 -45.56 -2.36
N GLU A 173 -14.46 -45.74 -1.44
CA GLU A 173 -14.21 -47.02 -0.74
C GLU A 173 -15.34 -47.40 0.20
N LEU A 174 -15.91 -46.45 0.95
CA LEU A 174 -17.08 -46.72 1.79
C LEU A 174 -18.28 -47.13 0.93
N LYS A 175 -18.46 -46.51 -0.23
CA LYS A 175 -19.56 -46.84 -1.15
C LYS A 175 -19.40 -48.24 -1.75
N THR A 176 -18.18 -48.69 -2.04
CA THR A 176 -17.94 -50.07 -2.52
C THR A 176 -18.18 -51.08 -1.40
N GLN A 177 -17.70 -50.82 -0.17
CA GLN A 177 -17.95 -51.68 0.98
C GLN A 177 -19.44 -51.80 1.31
N ILE A 178 -20.19 -50.69 1.28
CA ILE A 178 -21.65 -50.70 1.49
C ILE A 178 -22.34 -51.59 0.44
N LYS A 179 -21.96 -51.48 -0.84
CA LYS A 179 -22.52 -52.33 -1.89
C LYS A 179 -22.21 -53.80 -1.67
N GLU A 180 -20.98 -54.14 -1.25
CA GLU A 180 -20.59 -55.52 -0.98
C GLU A 180 -21.34 -56.10 0.21
N LEU A 181 -21.46 -55.34 1.31
CA LEU A 181 -22.24 -55.74 2.48
C LEU A 181 -23.73 -55.90 2.15
N GLN A 182 -24.28 -55.04 1.29
CA GLN A 182 -25.67 -55.14 0.86
C GLN A 182 -25.90 -56.39 0.00
N ALA A 183 -24.96 -56.75 -0.88
CA ALA A 183 -25.02 -58.00 -1.64
C ALA A 183 -24.92 -59.23 -0.73
N LYS A 184 -24.01 -59.22 0.25
CA LYS A 184 -23.90 -60.31 1.24
C LYS A 184 -25.16 -60.45 2.09
N ASN A 185 -25.79 -59.33 2.49
CA ASN A 185 -27.05 -59.38 3.21
C ASN A 185 -28.18 -60.00 2.37
N GLN A 186 -28.28 -59.63 1.08
CA GLN A 186 -29.26 -60.24 0.18
C GLN A 186 -29.02 -61.75 -0.01
N GLU A 187 -27.76 -62.17 -0.12
CA GLU A 187 -27.40 -63.58 -0.22
C GLU A 187 -27.76 -64.34 1.08
N LEU A 188 -27.43 -63.77 2.24
CA LEU A 188 -27.77 -64.33 3.54
C LEU A 188 -29.28 -64.41 3.75
N GLU A 189 -30.05 -63.40 3.36
CA GLU A 189 -31.51 -63.42 3.40
C GLU A 189 -32.06 -64.54 2.51
N SER A 190 -31.57 -64.68 1.29
CA SER A 190 -31.95 -65.76 0.38
C SER A 190 -31.66 -67.14 0.99
N ASN A 191 -30.47 -67.35 1.54
CA ASN A 191 -30.10 -68.60 2.19
C ASN A 191 -30.97 -68.87 3.42
N LEU A 192 -31.26 -67.86 4.23
CA LEU A 192 -32.12 -67.99 5.41
C LEU A 192 -33.57 -68.34 5.02
N THR A 193 -34.08 -67.84 3.89
CA THR A 193 -35.40 -68.25 3.38
C THR A 193 -35.41 -69.71 2.90
N LYS A 194 -34.33 -70.19 2.29
CA LYS A 194 -34.19 -71.60 1.89
C LYS A 194 -34.15 -72.50 3.12
N GLU A 195 -33.29 -72.20 4.08
CA GLU A 195 -33.18 -72.94 5.35
C GLU A 195 -34.50 -72.96 6.13
N ARG A 196 -35.26 -71.86 6.12
CA ARG A 196 -36.61 -71.83 6.72
C ARG A 196 -37.58 -72.77 6.02
N LYS A 197 -37.60 -72.80 4.69
CA LYS A 197 -38.45 -73.72 3.91
C LYS A 197 -38.06 -75.17 4.14
N ASP A 198 -36.76 -75.47 4.17
CA ASP A 198 -36.25 -76.82 4.43
C ASP A 198 -36.62 -77.27 5.84
N LYS A 199 -36.48 -76.40 6.84
CA LYS A 199 -36.94 -76.67 8.21
C LYS A 199 -38.44 -76.94 8.29
N GLU A 200 -39.26 -76.18 7.57
CA GLU A 200 -40.71 -76.37 7.53
C GLU A 200 -41.10 -77.67 6.82
N ALA A 201 -40.41 -78.01 5.73
CA ALA A 201 -40.57 -79.28 5.02
C ALA A 201 -40.20 -80.47 5.91
N ILE A 202 -39.08 -80.42 6.62
CA ILE A 202 -38.67 -81.46 7.58
C ILE A 202 -39.70 -81.58 8.70
N LYS A 203 -40.20 -80.47 9.24
CA LYS A 203 -41.23 -80.48 10.28
C LYS A 203 -42.52 -81.15 9.77
N SER A 204 -42.98 -80.81 8.57
CA SER A 204 -44.16 -81.42 7.93
C SER A 204 -43.96 -82.92 7.68
N GLN A 205 -42.77 -83.33 7.21
CA GLN A 205 -42.43 -84.73 7.03
C GLN A 205 -42.42 -85.48 8.38
N ALA A 206 -41.87 -84.88 9.44
CA ALA A 206 -41.87 -85.47 10.78
C ALA A 206 -43.29 -85.61 11.36
N GLU A 207 -44.17 -84.61 11.15
CA GLU A 207 -45.58 -84.66 11.54
C GLU A 207 -46.35 -85.76 10.77
N SER A 208 -46.11 -85.87 9.46
CA SER A 208 -46.69 -86.93 8.62
C SER A 208 -46.23 -88.32 9.08
N LEU A 209 -44.92 -88.48 9.32
CA LEU A 209 -44.34 -89.72 9.82
C LEU A 209 -44.94 -90.10 11.19
N THR A 210 -45.10 -89.14 12.10
CA THR A 210 -45.74 -89.35 13.41
C THR A 210 -47.17 -89.86 13.27
N LYS A 211 -47.96 -89.30 12.34
CA LYS A 211 -49.33 -89.76 12.07
C LYS A 211 -49.37 -91.20 11.53
N GLU A 212 -48.46 -91.56 10.63
CA GLU A 212 -48.37 -92.94 10.12
C GLU A 212 -47.90 -93.92 11.22
N TYR A 213 -46.96 -93.52 12.09
CA TYR A 213 -46.59 -94.30 13.27
C TYR A 213 -47.78 -94.51 14.22
N ASP A 214 -48.56 -93.46 14.52
CA ASP A 214 -49.77 -93.56 15.34
C ASP A 214 -50.82 -94.48 14.70
N ARG A 215 -51.00 -94.39 13.37
CA ARG A 215 -51.91 -95.25 12.62
C ARG A 215 -51.48 -96.71 12.69
N LEU A 216 -50.20 -97.00 12.43
CA LEU A 216 -49.64 -98.35 12.50
C LEU A 216 -49.77 -98.91 13.92
N THR A 217 -49.52 -98.10 14.95
CA THR A 217 -49.68 -98.49 16.35
C THR A 217 -51.14 -98.83 16.69
N LYS A 218 -52.09 -98.04 16.18
CA LYS A 218 -53.53 -98.33 16.32
C LYS A 218 -53.93 -99.62 15.59
N GLU A 219 -53.44 -99.85 14.37
CA GLU A 219 -53.70 -101.10 13.63
C GLU A 219 -53.09 -102.31 14.33
N TYR A 220 -51.86 -102.20 14.85
CA TYR A 220 -51.22 -103.23 15.65
C TYR A 220 -52.03 -103.54 16.91
N THR A 221 -52.50 -102.51 17.62
CA THR A 221 -53.35 -102.65 18.82
C THR A 221 -54.66 -103.39 18.48
N LYS A 222 -55.29 -103.04 17.35
CA LYS A 222 -56.52 -103.66 16.85
C LYS A 222 -56.31 -105.13 16.47
N LEU A 223 -55.18 -105.47 15.84
CA LEU A 223 -54.79 -106.85 15.54
C LEU A 223 -54.56 -107.66 16.82
N THR A 224 -53.87 -107.11 17.83
CA THR A 224 -53.67 -107.78 19.12
C THR A 224 -54.97 -107.98 19.90
N GLN A 225 -55.93 -107.07 19.83
CA GLN A 225 -57.27 -107.27 20.41
C GLN A 225 -58.09 -108.32 19.64
N SER A 226 -57.99 -108.35 18.30
CA SER A 226 -58.67 -109.37 17.46
C SER A 226 -58.10 -110.79 17.61
N SER A 227 -56.83 -110.92 18.02
CA SER A 227 -56.19 -112.20 18.30
C SER A 227 -56.47 -112.72 19.73
N GLY A 228 -57.11 -111.91 20.59
CA GLY A 228 -57.47 -112.29 21.95
C GLY A 228 -58.85 -112.95 22.10
N ASP A 229 -59.75 -112.82 21.11
CA ASP A 229 -61.16 -113.21 21.21
C ASP A 229 -61.51 -114.57 20.55
N LYS A 230 -60.54 -115.50 20.54
CA LYS A 230 -60.79 -116.94 20.27
C LYS A 230 -60.19 -117.82 21.37
N LYS A 231 -60.85 -117.84 22.53
CA LYS A 231 -60.84 -118.86 23.60
C LYS A 231 -61.71 -118.30 24.73
N THR A 232 -62.71 -118.92 25.34
CA THR A 232 -63.45 -120.20 25.28
C THR A 232 -64.52 -120.04 26.37
N ASP A 233 -65.66 -120.72 26.23
CA ASP A 233 -66.60 -121.15 27.31
C ASP A 233 -67.16 -120.10 28.30
#